data_AF-A0A917E8J3-F1
#
_entry.id   AF-A0A917E8J3-F1
#
_cell.length_a   1.000
_cell.length_b   1.000
_cell.length_c   1.000
_cell.angle_alpha   90.00
_cell.angle_beta   90.00
_cell.angle_gamma   90.00
#
_symmetry.space_group_name_H-M   'P 1'
#
loop_
_entity.id
_entity.type
_entity.pdbx_description
1 polymer ?
#
loop_
_entity_poly.entity_id
_entity_poly.type
_entity_poly.pdbx_seq_one_letter_code
_entity_poly.pdbx_strand_id
1 'polypeptide(L)'
;MKLRAALLALLLVGACGTEAAAEGPASDAAIAAIAKPEVQFENLVLRTLFSTEGMAQAAYALGIAQTCKLVRPAFDAAIAKGLPDWQVNLISAYRDNVPQDVLARAVTEAPAVTAATIAPFGDKIGAQMQRDSERLLTDALAATIAPAFEASTKIDPKKIDGVARRAELKQAIADGTITCGLGRKAEAK
;
A
#
# COMPACT_ATOMS: atom_id res chain seq x y z
N MET A 1 -39.82 -57.97 23.21
CA MET A 1 -41.12 -57.44 22.75
C MET A 1 -41.77 -56.63 23.88
N LYS A 2 -41.74 -55.31 23.79
CA LYS A 2 -42.66 -54.35 24.44
C LYS A 2 -42.43 -52.98 23.78
N LEU A 3 -43.30 -52.62 22.85
CA LEU A 3 -43.41 -51.27 22.29
C LEU A 3 -43.97 -50.33 23.36
N ARG A 4 -43.38 -49.14 23.49
CA ARG A 4 -44.12 -47.90 23.78
C ARG A 4 -43.54 -46.78 22.94
N ALA A 5 -44.34 -46.34 21.99
CA ALA A 5 -44.16 -45.10 21.25
C ALA A 5 -44.61 -43.92 22.12
N ALA A 6 -43.88 -42.82 22.08
CA ALA A 6 -44.43 -41.50 22.31
C ALA A 6 -43.59 -40.46 21.56
N LEU A 7 -44.29 -39.73 20.70
CA LEU A 7 -43.92 -38.53 19.93
C LEU A 7 -42.95 -37.59 20.67
N LEU A 8 -41.93 -37.12 19.95
CA LEU A 8 -41.52 -35.72 20.01
C LEU A 8 -41.41 -35.19 18.58
N ALA A 9 -42.30 -34.26 18.26
CA ALA A 9 -42.19 -33.37 17.12
C ALA A 9 -41.91 -31.95 17.64
N LEU A 10 -41.44 -31.07 16.73
CA LEU A 10 -41.19 -29.63 16.86
C LEU A 10 -39.85 -29.24 17.55
N LEU A 11 -39.01 -28.31 17.03
CA LEU A 11 -39.10 -27.36 15.92
C LEU A 11 -37.72 -27.24 15.24
N LEU A 12 -37.67 -27.38 13.91
CA LEU A 12 -36.62 -26.74 13.11
C LEU A 12 -37.06 -25.29 12.90
N VAL A 13 -36.69 -24.41 13.84
CA VAL A 13 -36.74 -22.97 13.60
C VAL A 13 -35.65 -22.68 12.58
N GLY A 14 -36.08 -22.38 11.36
CA GLY A 14 -35.21 -21.86 10.31
C GLY A 14 -34.58 -20.56 10.79
N ALA A 15 -33.29 -20.61 11.09
CA ALA A 15 -32.46 -19.43 11.18
C ALA A 15 -32.14 -18.96 9.76
N CYS A 16 -33.13 -18.43 9.05
CA CYS A 16 -32.86 -17.33 8.12
C CYS A 16 -32.52 -16.14 9.00
N GLY A 17 -31.28 -16.11 9.49
CA GLY A 17 -30.71 -14.89 10.02
C GLY A 17 -30.62 -13.93 8.85
N THR A 18 -31.60 -13.05 8.71
CA THR A 18 -31.35 -11.75 8.09
C THR A 18 -30.25 -11.14 8.96
N GLU A 19 -28.99 -11.22 8.51
CA GLU A 19 -27.93 -10.39 9.05
C GLU A 19 -28.47 -8.96 8.93
N ALA A 20 -28.87 -8.40 10.07
CA ALA A 20 -29.19 -6.99 10.16
C ALA A 20 -27.95 -6.27 9.65
N ALA A 21 -28.08 -5.58 8.52
CA ALA A 21 -27.03 -4.72 8.01
C ALA A 21 -26.59 -3.86 9.19
N ALA A 22 -25.29 -3.88 9.50
CA ALA A 22 -24.76 -3.20 10.68
C ALA A 22 -25.22 -1.74 10.68
N GLU A 23 -26.20 -1.41 11.55
CA GLU A 23 -26.74 -0.07 11.68
C GLU A 23 -25.70 0.77 12.43
N GLY A 24 -24.84 1.46 11.69
CA GLY A 24 -23.84 2.36 12.27
C GLY A 24 -22.85 2.90 11.25
N PRO A 25 -22.14 4.00 11.60
CA PRO A 25 -21.06 4.51 10.76
C PRO A 25 -19.95 3.48 10.63
N ALA A 26 -19.31 3.43 9.45
CA ALA A 26 -18.18 2.54 9.22
C ALA A 26 -17.02 2.88 10.18
N SER A 27 -16.50 1.86 10.86
CA SER A 27 -15.36 2.00 11.77
C SER A 27 -14.07 2.27 10.99
N ASP A 28 -13.10 2.92 11.63
CA ASP A 28 -11.76 3.16 11.08
C ASP A 28 -11.11 1.86 10.58
N ALA A 29 -11.26 0.77 11.34
CA ALA A 29 -10.73 -0.54 10.97
C ALA A 29 -11.40 -1.10 9.71
N ALA A 30 -12.72 -0.94 9.56
CA ALA A 30 -13.46 -1.39 8.39
C ALA A 30 -13.10 -0.57 7.13
N ILE A 31 -12.94 0.76 7.30
CA ILE A 31 -12.47 1.64 6.22
C ILE A 31 -11.04 1.27 5.82
N ALA A 32 -10.14 1.07 6.78
CA ALA A 32 -8.76 0.67 6.51
C ALA A 32 -8.69 -0.68 5.77
N ALA A 33 -9.53 -1.65 6.13
CA ALA A 33 -9.56 -2.95 5.46
C ALA A 33 -9.88 -2.85 3.95
N ILE A 34 -10.79 -1.95 3.56
CA ILE A 34 -11.12 -1.73 2.15
C ILE A 34 -10.15 -0.78 1.44
N ALA A 35 -9.61 0.21 2.16
CA ALA A 35 -8.72 1.23 1.61
C ALA A 35 -7.28 0.75 1.46
N LYS A 36 -6.86 -0.24 2.27
CA LYS A 36 -5.51 -0.85 2.26
C LYS A 36 -4.38 0.19 2.36
N PRO A 37 -4.33 1.00 3.43
CA PRO A 37 -3.39 2.11 3.56
C PRO A 37 -1.93 1.69 3.37
N GLU A 38 -1.54 0.53 3.90
CA GLU A 38 -0.18 -0.01 3.79
C GLU A 38 0.19 -0.26 2.33
N VAL A 39 -0.71 -0.87 1.57
CA VAL A 39 -0.47 -1.20 0.15
C VAL A 39 -0.36 0.07 -0.68
N GLN A 40 -1.25 1.05 -0.42
CA GLN A 40 -1.22 2.31 -1.14
C GLN A 40 0.05 3.12 -0.85
N PHE A 41 0.42 3.26 0.44
CA PHE A 41 1.58 4.06 0.83
C PHE A 41 2.88 3.46 0.31
N GLU A 42 3.09 2.15 0.51
CA GLU A 42 4.25 1.45 -0.01
C GLU A 42 4.37 1.63 -1.52
N ASN A 43 3.30 1.37 -2.27
CA ASN A 43 3.33 1.46 -3.73
C ASN A 43 3.57 2.89 -4.24
N LEU A 44 3.04 3.92 -3.56
CA LEU A 44 3.27 5.30 -3.94
C LEU A 44 4.72 5.72 -3.71
N VAL A 45 5.30 5.35 -2.56
CA VAL A 45 6.72 5.61 -2.28
C VAL A 45 7.60 4.86 -3.29
N LEU A 46 7.32 3.58 -3.55
CA LEU A 46 8.08 2.76 -4.51
C LEU A 46 8.01 3.30 -5.93
N ARG A 47 6.80 3.54 -6.44
CA ARG A 47 6.60 4.08 -7.80
C ARG A 47 7.36 5.38 -7.96
N THR A 48 7.29 6.27 -6.96
CA THR A 48 7.97 7.57 -7.03
C THR A 48 9.48 7.40 -6.93
N LEU A 49 9.98 6.57 -6.03
CA LEU A 49 11.42 6.27 -5.88
C LEU A 49 12.06 5.84 -7.21
N PHE A 50 11.45 4.86 -7.88
CA PHE A 50 11.99 4.32 -9.14
C PHE A 50 11.68 5.17 -10.38
N SER A 51 10.80 6.17 -10.25
CA SER A 51 10.55 7.17 -11.30
C SER A 51 11.50 8.37 -11.21
N THR A 52 12.26 8.51 -10.12
CA THR A 52 13.22 9.62 -9.95
C THR A 52 14.58 9.28 -10.56
N GLU A 53 15.25 10.30 -11.12
CA GLU A 53 16.64 10.17 -11.57
C GLU A 53 17.60 9.83 -10.42
N GLY A 54 17.27 10.22 -9.19
CA GLY A 54 18.12 10.03 -8.02
C GLY A 54 18.50 8.57 -7.78
N MET A 55 17.55 7.65 -7.96
CA MET A 55 17.82 6.21 -7.81
C MET A 55 18.78 5.69 -8.90
N ALA A 56 18.55 6.09 -10.16
CA ALA A 56 19.42 5.71 -11.28
C ALA A 56 20.84 6.29 -11.12
N GLN A 57 20.96 7.54 -10.67
CA GLN A 57 22.25 8.20 -10.42
C GLN A 57 23.00 7.52 -9.27
N ALA A 58 22.33 7.22 -8.16
CA ALA A 58 22.94 6.50 -7.05
C ALA A 58 23.38 5.08 -7.47
N ALA A 59 22.53 4.35 -8.18
CA ALA A 59 22.85 3.04 -8.78
C ALA A 59 24.04 3.10 -9.75
N TYR A 60 24.11 4.12 -10.60
CA TYR A 60 25.24 4.30 -11.51
C TYR A 60 26.55 4.54 -10.75
N ALA A 61 26.52 5.38 -9.71
CA ALA A 61 27.72 5.71 -8.94
C ALA A 61 28.20 4.55 -8.04
N LEU A 62 27.28 3.91 -7.31
CA LEU A 62 27.59 2.91 -6.28
C LEU A 62 27.57 1.47 -6.82
N GLY A 63 26.83 1.22 -7.89
CA GLY A 63 26.38 -0.12 -8.29
C GLY A 63 25.08 -0.53 -7.61
N ILE A 64 24.37 -1.47 -8.22
CA ILE A 64 23.02 -1.88 -7.80
C ILE A 64 23.05 -2.49 -6.41
N ALA A 65 23.99 -3.40 -6.15
CA ALA A 65 24.07 -4.10 -4.87
C ALA A 65 24.27 -3.14 -3.68
N GLN A 66 25.15 -2.15 -3.83
CA GLN A 66 25.43 -1.19 -2.76
C GLN A 66 24.29 -0.18 -2.58
N THR A 67 23.69 0.29 -3.68
CA THR A 67 22.50 1.13 -3.60
C THR A 67 21.36 0.40 -2.88
N CYS A 68 21.09 -0.85 -3.22
CA CYS A 68 20.04 -1.64 -2.58
C CYS A 68 20.29 -1.92 -1.10
N LYS A 69 21.55 -2.12 -0.71
CA LYS A 69 21.93 -2.26 0.70
C LYS A 69 21.59 -1.02 1.54
N LEU A 70 21.60 0.17 0.93
CA LEU A 70 21.30 1.44 1.58
C LEU A 70 19.81 1.77 1.53
N VAL A 71 19.19 1.61 0.36
CA VAL A 71 17.80 1.99 0.10
C VAL A 71 16.82 1.09 0.85
N ARG A 72 17.08 -0.22 0.94
CA ARG A 72 16.12 -1.17 1.54
C ARG A 72 15.78 -0.87 3.02
N PRO A 73 16.75 -0.80 3.95
CA PRO A 73 16.44 -0.46 5.33
C PRO A 73 15.86 0.96 5.49
N ALA A 74 16.26 1.90 4.62
CA ALA A 74 15.73 3.26 4.63
C ALA A 74 14.26 3.31 4.20
N PHE A 75 13.89 2.52 3.19
CA PHE A 75 12.51 2.33 2.75
C PHE A 75 11.66 1.77 3.89
N ASP A 76 12.09 0.65 4.51
CA ASP A 76 11.34 0.03 5.60
C ASP A 76 11.12 1.01 6.77
N ALA A 77 12.14 1.80 7.11
CA ALA A 77 12.04 2.83 8.15
C ALA A 77 11.10 3.98 7.75
N ALA A 78 11.14 4.43 6.49
CA ALA A 78 10.27 5.48 5.98
C ALA A 78 8.79 5.04 5.98
N ILE A 79 8.52 3.79 5.56
CA ILE A 79 7.18 3.20 5.61
C ILE A 79 6.68 3.11 7.05
N ALA A 80 7.47 2.52 7.96
CA ALA A 80 7.09 2.39 9.36
C ALA A 80 6.80 3.75 10.03
N LYS A 81 7.56 4.78 9.67
CA LYS A 81 7.37 6.13 10.20
C LYS A 81 6.13 6.83 9.64
N GLY A 82 5.90 6.75 8.33
CA GLY A 82 4.85 7.54 7.67
C GLY A 82 3.48 6.87 7.63
N LEU A 83 3.42 5.54 7.73
CA LEU A 83 2.18 4.78 7.59
C LEU A 83 1.06 5.20 8.56
N PRO A 84 1.32 5.48 9.86
CA PRO A 84 0.26 5.88 10.78
C PRO A 84 -0.46 7.16 10.33
N ASP A 85 0.28 8.19 9.93
CA ASP A 85 -0.28 9.47 9.47
C ASP A 85 -0.98 9.30 8.12
N TRP A 86 -0.41 8.49 7.21
CA TRP A 86 -1.04 8.15 5.94
C TRP A 86 -2.41 7.49 6.14
N GLN A 87 -2.50 6.54 7.08
CA GLN A 87 -3.74 5.85 7.39
C GLN A 87 -4.79 6.80 7.95
N VAL A 88 -4.42 7.70 8.86
CA VAL A 88 -5.34 8.73 9.40
C VAL A 88 -5.89 9.60 8.27
N ASN A 89 -5.01 10.11 7.39
CA ASN A 89 -5.41 10.94 6.26
C ASN A 89 -6.34 10.18 5.30
N LEU A 90 -6.05 8.91 5.00
CA LEU A 90 -6.85 8.10 4.09
C LEU A 90 -8.24 7.80 4.66
N ILE A 91 -8.34 7.47 5.95
CA ILE A 91 -9.61 7.25 6.61
C ILE A 91 -10.44 8.54 6.62
N SER A 92 -9.83 9.69 6.92
CA SER A 92 -10.52 10.99 6.85
C SER A 92 -11.04 11.27 5.45
N ALA A 93 -10.19 11.08 4.42
CA ALA A 93 -10.59 11.32 3.04
C ALA A 93 -11.78 10.44 2.61
N TYR A 94 -11.85 9.19 3.06
CA TYR A 94 -13.02 8.35 2.83
C TYR A 94 -14.27 8.90 3.53
N ARG A 95 -14.17 9.28 4.81
CA ARG A 95 -15.29 9.83 5.58
C ARG A 95 -15.84 11.13 5.02
N ASP A 96 -14.95 11.99 4.56
CA ASP A 96 -15.29 13.34 4.10
C ASP A 96 -15.90 13.33 2.69
N ASN A 97 -15.61 12.31 1.87
CA ASN A 97 -15.99 12.29 0.46
C ASN A 97 -16.96 11.16 0.06
N VAL A 98 -17.12 10.13 0.89
CA VAL A 98 -18.07 9.03 0.64
C VAL A 98 -19.29 9.21 1.57
N PRO A 99 -20.52 9.25 1.04
CA PRO A 99 -21.73 9.26 1.87
C PRO A 99 -21.71 8.11 2.88
N GLN A 100 -22.14 8.37 4.12
CA GLN A 100 -22.00 7.41 5.22
C GLN A 100 -22.74 6.09 4.96
N ASP A 101 -23.92 6.14 4.34
CA ASP A 101 -24.69 4.97 3.93
C ASP A 101 -23.94 4.14 2.87
N VAL A 102 -23.31 4.81 1.91
CA VAL A 102 -22.48 4.16 0.88
C VAL A 102 -21.24 3.52 1.49
N LEU A 103 -20.58 4.21 2.42
CA LEU A 103 -19.39 3.71 3.10
C LEU A 103 -19.71 2.52 4.01
N ALA A 104 -20.80 2.59 4.77
CA ALA A 104 -21.30 1.48 5.60
C ALA A 104 -21.63 0.25 4.75
N ARG A 105 -22.25 0.43 3.58
CA ARG A 105 -22.48 -0.67 2.64
C ARG A 105 -21.16 -1.25 2.12
N ALA A 106 -20.27 -0.39 1.63
CA ALA A 106 -19.02 -0.79 0.99
C ALA A 106 -18.12 -1.67 1.87
N VAL A 107 -18.09 -1.43 3.19
CA VAL A 107 -17.27 -2.22 4.13
C VAL A 107 -17.82 -3.61 4.46
N THR A 108 -19.06 -3.90 4.06
CA THR A 108 -19.71 -5.22 4.25
C THR A 108 -19.77 -6.03 2.95
N GLU A 109 -19.49 -5.40 1.82
CA GLU A 109 -19.57 -5.99 0.49
C GLU A 109 -18.31 -6.80 0.12
N ALA A 110 -18.42 -7.67 -0.89
CA ALA A 110 -17.28 -8.35 -1.48
C ALA A 110 -16.33 -7.33 -2.16
N PRO A 111 -15.00 -7.57 -2.20
CA PRO A 111 -14.02 -6.57 -2.65
C PRO A 111 -14.28 -5.97 -4.04
N ALA A 112 -14.78 -6.75 -4.99
CA ALA A 112 -15.09 -6.26 -6.33
C ALA A 112 -16.26 -5.27 -6.33
N VAL A 113 -17.27 -5.52 -5.49
CA VAL A 113 -18.44 -4.65 -5.34
C VAL A 113 -18.06 -3.40 -4.56
N THR A 114 -17.27 -3.53 -3.47
CA THR A 114 -16.69 -2.40 -2.74
C THR A 114 -15.93 -1.45 -3.67
N ALA A 115 -15.07 -1.97 -4.55
CA ALA A 115 -14.31 -1.14 -5.49
C ALA A 115 -15.23 -0.35 -6.44
N ALA A 116 -16.27 -1.00 -6.98
CA ALA A 116 -17.25 -0.34 -7.84
C ALA A 116 -18.10 0.70 -7.09
N THR A 117 -18.46 0.40 -5.83
CA THR A 117 -19.22 1.30 -4.95
C THR A 117 -18.43 2.58 -4.63
N ILE A 118 -17.12 2.47 -4.39
CA ILE A 118 -16.25 3.61 -4.01
C ILE A 118 -15.72 4.38 -5.22
N ALA A 119 -15.59 3.75 -6.39
CA ALA A 119 -14.99 4.35 -7.59
C ALA A 119 -15.50 5.78 -7.94
N PRO A 120 -16.80 6.11 -7.85
CA PRO A 120 -17.30 7.45 -8.15
C PRO A 120 -16.72 8.57 -7.26
N PHE A 121 -16.17 8.21 -6.10
CA PHE A 121 -15.60 9.15 -5.12
C PHE A 121 -14.07 9.21 -5.19
N GLY A 122 -13.44 8.37 -6.02
CA GLY A 122 -11.99 8.20 -6.09
C GLY A 122 -11.22 9.49 -6.33
N ASP A 123 -11.69 10.34 -7.25
CA ASP A 123 -11.02 11.62 -7.56
C ASP A 123 -11.01 12.57 -6.37
N LYS A 124 -12.11 12.62 -5.60
CA LYS A 124 -12.20 13.50 -4.42
C LYS A 124 -11.33 12.99 -3.28
N ILE A 125 -11.35 11.68 -3.03
CA ILE A 125 -10.46 11.02 -2.07
C ILE A 125 -9.00 11.29 -2.45
N GLY A 126 -8.64 11.07 -3.73
CA GLY A 126 -7.29 11.29 -4.24
C GLY A 126 -6.84 12.74 -4.12
N ALA A 127 -7.70 13.71 -4.45
CA ALA A 127 -7.39 15.13 -4.32
C ALA A 127 -7.19 15.54 -2.86
N GLN A 128 -7.97 15.00 -1.92
CA GLN A 128 -7.75 15.24 -0.49
C GLN A 128 -6.45 14.59 -0.01
N MET A 129 -6.21 13.33 -0.37
CA MET A 129 -4.97 12.63 -0.03
C MET A 129 -3.74 13.37 -0.55
N GLN A 130 -3.79 13.92 -1.76
CA GLN A 130 -2.73 14.75 -2.28
C GLN A 130 -2.49 15.96 -1.37
N ARG A 131 -3.51 16.75 -1.04
CA ARG A 131 -3.34 17.93 -0.17
C ARG A 131 -2.81 17.58 1.21
N ASP A 132 -3.35 16.53 1.82
CA ASP A 132 -3.11 16.22 3.23
C ASP A 132 -1.83 15.38 3.42
N SER A 133 -1.39 14.67 2.37
CA SER A 133 -0.28 13.71 2.45
C SER A 133 0.88 13.98 1.48
N GLU A 134 0.86 15.05 0.69
CA GLU A 134 1.97 15.38 -0.22
C GLU A 134 3.29 15.48 0.54
N ARG A 135 3.34 16.26 1.63
CA ARG A 135 4.54 16.40 2.44
C ARG A 135 5.01 15.08 3.03
N LEU A 136 4.08 14.24 3.50
CA LEU A 136 4.37 12.92 4.05
C LEU A 136 5.05 12.02 3.00
N LEU A 137 4.52 12.00 1.77
CA LEU A 137 5.10 11.26 0.66
C LEU A 137 6.48 11.80 0.28
N THR A 138 6.64 13.13 0.21
CA THR A 138 7.93 13.77 -0.08
C THR A 138 8.99 13.42 0.96
N ASP A 139 8.64 13.52 2.24
CA ASP A 139 9.55 13.22 3.35
C ASP A 139 9.94 11.73 3.37
N ALA A 140 8.98 10.83 3.13
CA ALA A 140 9.25 9.38 3.04
C ALA A 140 10.16 9.03 1.85
N LEU A 141 9.93 9.64 0.68
CA LEU A 141 10.77 9.46 -0.51
C LEU A 141 12.20 9.97 -0.25
N ALA A 142 12.33 11.19 0.28
CA ALA A 142 13.62 11.80 0.58
C ALA A 142 14.41 10.94 1.59
N ALA A 143 13.75 10.49 2.67
CA ALA A 143 14.36 9.62 3.67
C ALA A 143 14.83 8.28 3.09
N THR A 144 14.09 7.74 2.11
CA THR A 144 14.42 6.47 1.46
C THR A 144 15.70 6.57 0.61
N ILE A 145 15.84 7.63 -0.19
CA ILE A 145 16.97 7.75 -1.14
C ILE A 145 18.20 8.43 -0.53
N ALA A 146 18.02 9.27 0.49
CA ALA A 146 19.10 10.09 1.07
C ALA A 146 20.38 9.31 1.39
N PRO A 147 20.34 8.12 2.04
CA PRO A 147 21.56 7.38 2.35
C PRO A 147 22.37 6.96 1.12
N ALA A 148 21.67 6.58 0.04
CA ALA A 148 22.31 6.21 -1.22
C ALA A 148 22.85 7.44 -1.96
N PHE A 149 22.13 8.55 -1.92
CA PHE A 149 22.60 9.81 -2.50
C PHE A 149 23.83 10.33 -1.76
N GLU A 150 23.82 10.38 -0.43
CA GLU A 150 24.98 10.78 0.36
C GLU A 150 26.21 9.89 0.11
N ALA A 151 26.01 8.58 0.00
CA ALA A 151 27.08 7.65 -0.34
C ALA A 151 27.61 7.88 -1.77
N SER A 152 26.74 8.17 -2.74
CA SER A 152 27.16 8.39 -4.13
C SER A 152 28.02 9.64 -4.29
N THR A 153 27.78 10.70 -3.51
CA THR A 153 28.60 11.93 -3.54
C THR A 153 30.06 11.73 -3.12
N LYS A 154 30.37 10.62 -2.45
CA LYS A 154 31.72 10.28 -1.99
C LYS A 154 32.53 9.50 -3.03
N ILE A 155 31.92 9.14 -4.17
CA ILE A 155 32.58 8.42 -5.25
C ILE A 155 33.24 9.41 -6.21
N ASP A 156 34.52 9.21 -6.50
CA ASP A 156 35.22 9.96 -7.56
C ASP A 156 34.70 9.51 -8.94
N PRO A 157 34.03 10.39 -9.71
CA PRO A 157 33.46 10.01 -11.00
C PRO A 157 34.49 9.50 -12.01
N LYS A 158 35.77 9.91 -11.88
CA LYS A 158 36.85 9.46 -12.77
C LYS A 158 37.26 8.01 -12.55
N LYS A 159 36.90 7.43 -11.40
CA LYS A 159 37.20 6.04 -11.04
C LYS A 159 36.07 5.07 -11.41
N ILE A 160 34.96 5.58 -11.93
CA ILE A 160 33.83 4.77 -12.35
C ILE A 160 34.08 4.24 -13.75
N ASP A 161 34.02 2.91 -13.91
CA ASP A 161 33.86 2.31 -15.24
C ASP A 161 32.43 2.58 -15.73
N GLY A 162 32.27 3.67 -16.48
CA GLY A 162 30.96 4.09 -16.96
C GLY A 162 30.31 3.13 -17.95
N VAL A 163 31.10 2.32 -18.68
CA VAL A 163 30.56 1.32 -19.62
C VAL A 163 29.96 0.17 -18.82
N ALA A 164 30.72 -0.37 -17.86
CA ALA A 164 30.23 -1.43 -16.99
C ALA A 164 28.99 -0.99 -16.18
N ARG A 165 28.99 0.23 -15.62
CA ARG A 165 27.85 0.74 -14.84
C ARG A 165 26.58 0.97 -15.66
N ARG A 166 26.70 1.46 -16.90
CA ARG A 166 25.53 1.57 -17.80
C ARG A 166 24.97 0.20 -18.17
N ALA A 167 25.84 -0.79 -18.41
CA ALA A 167 25.40 -2.15 -18.71
C ALA A 167 24.69 -2.78 -17.51
N GLU A 168 25.26 -2.64 -16.30
CA GLU A 168 24.65 -3.09 -15.04
C GLU A 168 23.28 -2.44 -14.81
N LEU A 169 23.18 -1.12 -14.92
CA LEU A 169 21.92 -0.40 -14.72
C LEU A 169 20.86 -0.81 -15.75
N LYS A 170 21.23 -0.94 -17.03
CA LYS A 170 20.32 -1.40 -18.08
C LYS A 170 19.79 -2.80 -17.78
N GLN A 171 20.67 -3.71 -17.36
CA GLN A 171 20.28 -5.07 -16.98
C GLN A 171 19.34 -5.04 -15.78
N ALA A 172 19.66 -4.26 -14.75
CA ALA A 172 18.86 -4.18 -13.53
C ALA A 172 17.46 -3.57 -13.75
N ILE A 173 17.33 -2.65 -14.71
CA ILE A 173 16.02 -2.16 -15.16
C ILE A 173 15.27 -3.26 -15.90
N ALA A 174 15.93 -3.99 -16.79
CA ALA A 174 15.31 -5.03 -17.61
C ALA A 174 14.81 -6.24 -16.79
N ASP A 175 15.56 -6.66 -15.77
CA ASP A 175 15.19 -7.78 -14.90
C ASP A 175 14.48 -7.36 -13.60
N GLY A 176 14.30 -6.05 -13.39
CA GLY A 176 13.61 -5.49 -12.23
C GLY A 176 14.43 -5.51 -10.94
N THR A 177 15.69 -5.96 -10.94
CA THR A 177 16.54 -5.96 -9.74
C THR A 177 16.88 -4.55 -9.25
N ILE A 178 16.71 -3.52 -10.10
CA ILE A 178 16.78 -2.11 -9.68
C ILE A 178 15.81 -1.80 -8.53
N THR A 179 14.71 -2.55 -8.42
CA THR A 179 13.73 -2.40 -7.33
C THR A 179 14.25 -2.83 -5.96
N CYS A 180 15.44 -3.44 -5.89
CA CYS A 180 16.03 -3.94 -4.66
C CYS A 180 15.19 -5.01 -3.94
N GLY A 181 14.28 -5.67 -4.67
CA GLY A 181 13.30 -6.60 -4.10
C GLY A 181 12.29 -5.91 -3.19
N LEU A 182 12.11 -4.60 -3.33
CA LEU A 182 11.13 -3.83 -2.59
C LEU A 182 9.73 -3.99 -3.19
N GLY A 183 8.73 -3.85 -2.32
CA GLY A 183 7.34 -4.15 -2.62
C GLY A 183 6.96 -5.53 -2.10
N ARG A 184 5.80 -5.63 -1.46
CA ARG A 184 5.22 -6.94 -1.14
C ARG A 184 5.04 -7.68 -2.46
N LYS A 185 5.56 -8.93 -2.53
CA LYS A 185 5.16 -9.86 -3.59
C LYS A 185 3.65 -9.84 -3.57
N ALA A 186 3.03 -9.35 -4.65
CA ALA A 186 1.58 -9.34 -4.79
C ALA A 186 1.09 -10.71 -4.30
N GLU A 187 0.25 -10.71 -3.27
CA GLU A 187 -0.31 -11.94 -2.72
C GLU A 187 -0.79 -12.75 -3.91
N ALA A 188 -0.13 -13.90 -4.14
CA ALA A 188 -0.49 -14.80 -5.20
C ALA A 188 -1.95 -15.16 -4.95
N LYS A 189 -2.83 -14.67 -5.83
CA LYS A 189 -4.23 -15.07 -5.86
C LYS A 189 -4.35 -16.58 -6.06
#